data_AF-D3S7M7-F1
#
_entry.id   AF-D3S7M7-F1
#
_cell.length_a   1.000
_cell.length_b   1.000
_cell.length_c   1.000
_cell.angle_alpha   90.00
_cell.angle_beta   90.00
_cell.angle_gamma   90.00
#
_symmetry.space_group_name_H-M   'P 1'
#
loop_
_entity.id
_entity.type
_entity.pdbx_description
1 polymer ?
#
loop_
_entity_poly.entity_id
_entity_poly.type
_entity_poly.pdbx_seq_one_letter_code
_entity_poly.pdbx_strand_id
1 'polypeptide(L)'
;MRRIILMFLLFLILTNTSAFEKTYDIDHVSYYTLASAKFQKFVKNAEIITPLNADNKTTITKDTILVGTPNDNPLIKKYIWAFKIKVNETFPGKNKGVIEKQIINGHTVILLAGSDIQGTYASIITFANLNDIPEKPIICETSNEVKTYSISLNSEYFREFVEEEILTPEEIEKVKSLSNKLRGKDKKSTIENIAKWVANNIHYDYNKLQKIEQNKYKSWKDIYNTPLKTVSTKKGVCLDYATLTSALLLNNNITPYILDVALYNPSSLKISSYHTSVAVKINNTYFVIDQQPNLIPINEYVTTTFMRNQKIASIVMFKVVKERDSIKLIKEKEIPTVAIYEDLIKLLEMRFNN
;
A
#
# COMPACT_ATOMS: atom_id res chain seq x y z
N MET A 1 40.65 -56.67 -11.62
CA MET A 1 39.23 -56.92 -11.97
C MET A 1 38.38 -56.79 -10.71
N ARG A 2 37.88 -55.59 -10.40
CA ARG A 2 36.79 -55.31 -9.44
C ARG A 2 36.45 -53.81 -9.57
N ARG A 3 35.30 -53.51 -10.17
CA ARG A 3 34.77 -52.16 -10.34
C ARG A 3 34.26 -51.68 -8.99
N ILE A 4 34.71 -50.48 -8.60
CA ILE A 4 34.40 -49.82 -7.33
C ILE A 4 32.98 -49.27 -7.37
N ILE A 5 32.28 -49.51 -6.26
CA ILE A 5 30.90 -49.14 -5.98
C ILE A 5 30.78 -47.61 -5.82
N LEU A 6 29.74 -47.11 -6.49
CA LEU A 6 28.98 -45.89 -6.27
C LEU A 6 29.10 -45.27 -4.86
N MET A 7 29.65 -44.06 -4.77
CA MET A 7 29.25 -43.10 -3.74
C MET A 7 29.25 -41.69 -4.32
N PHE A 8 28.10 -41.35 -4.91
CA PHE A 8 27.67 -39.98 -5.10
C PHE A 8 27.56 -39.33 -3.71
N LEU A 9 28.53 -38.52 -3.32
CA LEU A 9 28.28 -37.43 -2.40
C LEU A 9 29.02 -36.20 -2.91
N LEU A 10 28.24 -35.42 -3.64
CA LEU A 10 28.51 -34.06 -4.08
C LEU A 10 28.87 -33.24 -2.83
N PHE A 11 30.16 -33.12 -2.51
CA PHE A 11 30.66 -32.16 -1.54
C PHE A 11 30.65 -30.78 -2.21
N LEU A 12 29.45 -30.29 -2.53
CA LEU A 12 29.24 -28.90 -2.86
C LEU A 12 29.38 -28.14 -1.53
N ILE A 13 30.57 -27.61 -1.29
CA ILE A 13 30.80 -26.66 -0.20
C ILE A 13 29.93 -25.44 -0.53
N LEU A 14 28.74 -25.42 0.09
CA LEU A 14 27.90 -24.27 0.29
C LEU A 14 28.79 -23.13 0.80
N THR A 15 29.14 -22.21 -0.07
CA THR A 15 29.59 -20.90 0.38
C THR A 15 28.37 -20.25 1.04
N ASN A 16 28.35 -20.29 2.36
CA ASN A 16 27.42 -19.55 3.20
C ASN A 16 27.43 -18.08 2.76
N THR A 17 26.46 -17.69 1.94
CA THR A 17 26.13 -16.29 1.71
C THR A 17 25.47 -15.76 2.97
N SER A 18 26.26 -15.43 3.98
CA SER A 18 25.76 -14.74 5.17
C SER A 18 25.36 -13.31 4.78
N ALA A 19 24.13 -13.15 4.30
CA ALA A 19 23.39 -11.92 4.57
C ALA A 19 23.28 -11.82 6.10
N PHE A 20 23.65 -10.67 6.65
CA PHE A 20 23.40 -10.43 8.06
C PHE A 20 21.89 -10.10 8.14
N GLU A 21 21.08 -11.07 8.58
CA GLU A 21 19.73 -10.74 9.04
C GLU A 21 19.90 -9.89 10.29
N LYS A 22 19.66 -8.59 10.15
CA LYS A 22 19.63 -7.66 11.27
C LYS A 22 18.24 -7.05 11.28
N THR A 23 17.36 -7.67 12.03
CA THR A 23 16.05 -7.11 12.35
C THR A 23 16.26 -5.88 13.23
N TYR A 24 15.84 -4.71 12.74
CA TYR A 24 15.81 -3.49 13.52
C TYR A 24 14.38 -3.27 13.98
N ASP A 25 14.19 -3.23 15.31
CA ASP A 25 12.90 -2.84 15.88
C ASP A 25 12.72 -1.32 15.75
N ILE A 26 11.77 -0.91 14.93
CA ILE A 26 11.49 0.51 14.64
C ILE A 26 10.84 1.25 15.82
N ASP A 27 10.51 0.58 16.92
CA ASP A 27 10.03 1.22 18.15
C ASP A 27 11.14 1.83 19.02
N HIS A 28 12.41 1.58 18.69
CA HIS A 28 13.57 2.15 19.41
C HIS A 28 14.44 3.05 18.53
N VAL A 29 13.84 3.61 17.47
CA VAL A 29 14.49 4.62 16.63
C VAL A 29 14.68 5.91 17.43
N SER A 30 15.86 6.03 18.04
CA SER A 30 16.35 7.28 18.58
C SER A 30 16.89 8.11 17.42
N TYR A 31 16.27 9.25 17.10
CA TYR A 31 16.70 10.22 16.07
C TYR A 31 18.08 10.88 16.33
N TYR A 32 18.96 10.24 17.12
CA TYR A 32 20.16 10.82 17.72
C TYR A 32 21.42 9.96 17.58
N THR A 33 21.57 9.20 16.49
CA THR A 33 22.86 8.56 16.21
C THR A 33 23.69 9.41 15.25
N LEU A 34 24.94 9.72 15.65
CA LEU A 34 25.92 10.42 14.83
C LEU A 34 26.21 9.61 13.56
N ALA A 35 25.69 10.06 12.43
CA ALA A 35 25.99 9.49 11.12
C ALA A 35 27.44 9.81 10.71
N SER A 36 28.13 8.88 10.04
CA SER A 36 29.47 9.10 9.51
C SER A 36 29.47 10.26 8.51
N ALA A 37 30.52 11.10 8.50
CA ALA A 37 30.61 12.22 7.55
C ALA A 37 30.53 11.76 6.08
N LYS A 38 31.06 10.56 5.79
CA LYS A 38 30.97 9.92 4.48
C LYS A 38 29.51 9.61 4.12
N PHE A 39 28.75 9.07 5.07
CA PHE A 39 27.35 8.74 4.87
C PHE A 39 26.50 10.00 4.66
N GLN A 40 26.68 11.03 5.50
CA GLN A 40 26.00 12.32 5.34
C GLN A 40 26.29 12.94 3.96
N LYS A 41 27.57 12.95 3.56
CA LYS A 41 28.00 13.47 2.25
C LYS A 41 27.39 12.68 1.09
N PHE A 42 27.31 11.35 1.20
CA PHE A 42 26.67 10.53 0.17
C PHE A 42 25.20 10.89 0.03
N VAL A 43 24.42 10.86 1.13
CA VAL A 43 22.97 11.09 1.07
C VAL A 43 22.65 12.49 0.52
N LYS A 44 23.44 13.50 0.87
CA LYS A 44 23.25 14.87 0.38
C LYS A 44 23.49 15.05 -1.12
N ASN A 45 24.37 14.23 -1.72
CA ASN A 45 24.79 14.40 -3.11
C ASN A 45 24.22 13.33 -4.07
N ALA A 46 23.75 12.21 -3.52
CA ALA A 46 23.21 11.12 -4.32
C ALA A 46 21.90 11.53 -5.00
N GLU A 47 21.71 11.07 -6.23
CA GLU A 47 20.42 11.16 -6.90
C GLU A 47 19.44 10.15 -6.33
N ILE A 48 18.30 10.62 -5.81
CA ILE A 48 17.25 9.73 -5.34
C ILE A 48 16.33 9.43 -6.52
N ILE A 49 16.31 8.17 -6.95
CA ILE A 49 15.48 7.68 -8.05
C ILE A 49 14.37 6.81 -7.47
N THR A 50 13.15 7.31 -7.57
CA THR A 50 11.92 6.66 -7.10
C THR A 50 11.05 6.30 -8.30
N PRO A 51 9.97 5.52 -8.13
CA PRO A 51 9.01 5.27 -9.20
C PRO A 51 8.45 6.55 -9.85
N LEU A 52 8.51 7.69 -9.16
CA LEU A 52 7.93 8.95 -9.63
C LEU A 52 8.80 9.69 -10.66
N ASN A 53 10.11 9.49 -10.61
CA ASN A 53 11.07 10.25 -11.43
C ASN A 53 11.94 9.34 -12.31
N ALA A 54 11.62 8.05 -12.35
CA ALA A 54 12.38 7.04 -13.11
C ALA A 54 12.02 7.00 -14.61
N ASP A 55 10.87 7.51 -15.02
CA ASP A 55 10.31 7.33 -16.39
C ASP A 55 11.20 7.86 -17.52
N ASN A 56 12.13 8.77 -17.21
CA ASN A 56 13.09 9.33 -18.18
C ASN A 56 14.54 8.90 -17.92
N LYS A 57 14.77 7.98 -16.98
CA LYS A 57 16.11 7.56 -16.55
C LYS A 57 16.43 6.19 -17.10
N THR A 58 17.40 6.12 -17.99
CA THR A 58 17.82 4.85 -18.63
C THR A 58 19.11 4.30 -18.05
N THR A 59 19.91 5.10 -17.35
CA THR A 59 21.22 4.69 -16.82
C THR A 59 21.60 5.45 -15.56
N ILE A 60 22.49 4.86 -14.75
CA ILE A 60 23.08 5.47 -13.57
C ILE A 60 24.32 6.26 -14.00
N THR A 61 24.37 7.56 -13.65
CA THR A 61 25.40 8.53 -14.08
C THR A 61 26.08 9.27 -12.94
N LYS A 62 25.65 9.03 -11.70
CA LYS A 62 26.20 9.56 -10.46
C LYS A 62 25.82 8.65 -9.30
N ASP A 63 26.37 8.94 -8.12
CA ASP A 63 25.95 8.28 -6.88
C ASP A 63 24.42 8.36 -6.74
N THR A 64 23.78 7.24 -6.41
CA THR A 64 22.33 7.07 -6.55
C THR A 64 21.73 6.29 -5.40
N ILE A 65 20.52 6.66 -4.98
CA ILE A 65 19.66 5.84 -4.12
C ILE A 65 18.48 5.38 -4.97
N LEU A 66 18.44 4.09 -5.29
CA LEU A 66 17.34 3.45 -6.01
C LEU A 66 16.27 3.00 -5.01
N VAL A 67 15.04 3.47 -5.19
CA VAL A 67 13.93 3.22 -4.26
C VAL A 67 12.75 2.61 -5.00
N GLY A 68 12.08 1.64 -4.39
CA GLY A 68 10.84 1.05 -4.91
C GLY A 68 10.91 -0.44 -5.13
N THR A 69 9.83 -1.00 -5.65
CA THR A 69 9.80 -2.40 -6.10
C THR A 69 10.44 -2.52 -7.50
N PRO A 70 10.91 -3.72 -7.89
CA PRO A 70 11.37 -3.96 -9.27
C PRO A 70 10.28 -3.77 -10.33
N ASN A 71 9.00 -3.81 -9.96
CA ASN A 71 7.90 -3.57 -10.90
C ASN A 71 7.62 -2.07 -11.11
N ASP A 72 7.84 -1.27 -10.07
CA ASP A 72 7.49 0.15 -10.10
C ASP A 72 8.68 1.04 -10.48
N ASN A 73 9.92 0.58 -10.31
CA ASN A 73 11.12 1.33 -10.67
C ASN A 73 11.90 0.63 -11.82
N PRO A 74 11.87 1.18 -13.05
CA PRO A 74 12.53 0.57 -14.21
C PRO A 74 14.05 0.45 -14.08
N LEU A 75 14.70 1.34 -13.32
CA LEU A 75 16.15 1.24 -13.07
C LEU A 75 16.48 0.12 -12.09
N ILE A 76 15.65 -0.10 -11.06
CA ILE A 76 15.79 -1.29 -10.20
C ILE A 76 15.64 -2.54 -11.07
N LYS A 77 14.58 -2.63 -11.89
CA LYS A 77 14.37 -3.75 -12.81
C LYS A 77 15.58 -4.02 -13.70
N LYS A 78 16.17 -2.96 -14.26
CA LYS A 78 17.33 -3.03 -15.14
C LYS A 78 18.60 -3.49 -14.42
N TYR A 79 18.83 -3.03 -13.19
CA TYR A 79 20.10 -3.23 -12.49
C TYR A 79 20.04 -4.27 -11.36
N ILE A 80 18.90 -4.92 -11.13
CA ILE A 80 18.75 -5.93 -10.06
C ILE A 80 19.77 -7.07 -10.17
N TRP A 81 20.25 -7.36 -11.38
CA TRP A 81 21.31 -8.35 -11.62
C TRP A 81 22.64 -8.00 -10.93
N ALA A 82 22.90 -6.72 -10.62
CA ALA A 82 24.13 -6.27 -9.99
C ALA A 82 24.14 -6.49 -8.45
N PHE A 83 22.97 -6.53 -7.81
CA PHE A 83 22.85 -6.71 -6.36
C PHE A 83 22.93 -8.19 -5.96
N LYS A 84 23.48 -8.51 -4.79
CA LYS A 84 23.51 -9.87 -4.26
C LYS A 84 22.10 -10.37 -3.96
N ILE A 85 21.26 -9.53 -3.37
CA ILE A 85 19.86 -9.87 -3.10
C ILE A 85 18.99 -9.53 -4.33
N LYS A 86 18.35 -10.56 -4.89
CA LYS A 86 17.39 -10.43 -6.00
C LYS A 86 15.99 -10.17 -5.46
N VAL A 87 15.70 -8.90 -5.17
CA VAL A 87 14.34 -8.48 -4.81
C VAL A 87 13.40 -8.78 -5.97
N ASN A 88 12.25 -9.35 -5.66
CA ASN A 88 11.16 -9.63 -6.58
C ASN A 88 9.81 -9.62 -5.82
N GLU A 89 8.72 -9.99 -6.47
CA GLU A 89 7.37 -9.98 -5.89
C GLU A 89 7.19 -10.90 -4.66
N THR A 90 8.08 -11.87 -4.43
CA THR A 90 7.98 -12.85 -3.35
C THR A 90 9.15 -12.84 -2.36
N PHE A 91 10.33 -12.33 -2.76
CA PHE A 91 11.52 -12.19 -1.92
C PHE A 91 11.99 -10.74 -1.85
N PRO A 92 12.29 -10.15 -0.67
CA PRO A 92 12.53 -10.79 0.64
C PRO A 92 11.28 -11.27 1.40
N GLY A 93 10.08 -11.00 0.87
CA GLY A 93 8.81 -11.37 1.48
C GLY A 93 8.00 -10.17 1.94
N LYS A 94 6.77 -10.45 2.37
CA LYS A 94 5.79 -9.43 2.78
C LYS A 94 6.33 -8.57 3.93
N ASN A 95 6.20 -7.25 3.84
CA ASN A 95 6.68 -6.25 4.80
C ASN A 95 8.21 -6.26 5.03
N LYS A 96 8.99 -6.95 4.18
CA LYS A 96 10.44 -7.04 4.28
C LYS A 96 11.11 -6.19 3.22
N GLY A 97 12.09 -5.40 3.65
CA GLY A 97 12.91 -4.53 2.83
C GLY A 97 14.35 -5.00 2.75
N VAL A 98 15.04 -4.56 1.72
CA VAL A 98 16.46 -4.78 1.46
C VAL A 98 17.14 -3.43 1.33
N ILE A 99 18.22 -3.26 2.08
CA ILE A 99 19.19 -2.18 1.91
C ILE A 99 20.48 -2.82 1.40
N GLU A 100 20.93 -2.45 0.21
CA GLU A 100 22.16 -3.00 -0.34
C GLU A 100 22.97 -1.96 -1.10
N LYS A 101 24.27 -1.86 -0.78
CA LYS A 101 25.23 -1.06 -1.54
C LYS A 101 25.77 -1.87 -2.71
N GLN A 102 25.86 -1.24 -3.88
CA GLN A 102 26.63 -1.76 -5.00
C GLN A 102 27.34 -0.65 -5.79
N ILE A 103 28.41 -0.99 -6.51
CA ILE A 103 29.03 -0.09 -7.49
C ILE A 103 28.48 -0.41 -8.88
N ILE A 104 27.84 0.57 -9.53
CA ILE A 104 27.30 0.43 -10.88
C ILE A 104 27.78 1.62 -11.71
N ASN A 105 28.35 1.35 -12.88
CA ASN A 105 28.94 2.37 -13.75
C ASN A 105 29.95 3.29 -13.04
N GLY A 106 30.70 2.77 -12.06
CA GLY A 106 31.66 3.56 -11.28
C GLY A 106 31.06 4.43 -10.17
N HIS A 107 29.75 4.34 -9.92
CA HIS A 107 29.05 5.12 -8.90
C HIS A 107 28.56 4.25 -7.75
N THR A 108 28.51 4.83 -6.56
CA THR A 108 27.91 4.18 -5.39
C THR A 108 26.39 4.20 -5.52
N VAL A 109 25.78 3.04 -5.47
CA VAL A 109 24.34 2.86 -5.58
C VAL A 109 23.81 2.15 -4.34
N ILE A 110 22.82 2.75 -3.69
CA ILE A 110 22.09 2.10 -2.60
C ILE A 110 20.73 1.66 -3.12
N LEU A 111 20.43 0.37 -3.01
CA LEU A 111 19.10 -0.18 -3.22
C LEU A 111 18.30 -0.11 -1.92
N LEU A 112 17.12 0.49 -1.97
CA LEU A 112 16.08 0.50 -0.93
C LEU A 112 14.80 -0.09 -1.53
N ALA A 113 14.63 -1.41 -1.42
CA ALA A 113 13.58 -2.13 -2.14
C ALA A 113 12.93 -3.22 -1.29
N GLY A 114 11.67 -3.54 -1.56
CA GLY A 114 10.96 -4.67 -0.97
C GLY A 114 10.13 -5.42 -2.01
N SER A 115 9.54 -6.55 -1.59
CA SER A 115 8.54 -7.27 -2.39
C SER A 115 7.22 -6.51 -2.49
N ASP A 116 6.96 -5.65 -1.51
CA ASP A 116 5.82 -4.76 -1.43
C ASP A 116 6.26 -3.35 -0.99
N ILE A 117 5.28 -2.43 -0.94
CA ILE A 117 5.50 -1.04 -0.54
C ILE A 117 5.94 -0.96 0.92
N GLN A 118 5.40 -1.81 1.78
CA GLN A 118 5.71 -1.87 3.21
C GLN A 118 7.16 -2.29 3.45
N GLY A 119 7.67 -3.25 2.67
CA GLY A 119 9.06 -3.65 2.68
C GLY A 119 9.99 -2.57 2.16
N THR A 120 9.62 -1.91 1.05
CA THR A 120 10.34 -0.73 0.56
C THR A 120 10.41 0.34 1.66
N TYR A 121 9.29 0.56 2.34
CA TYR A 121 9.18 1.50 3.45
C TYR A 121 10.06 1.10 4.66
N ALA A 122 10.11 -0.19 5.01
CA ALA A 122 11.03 -0.71 6.01
C ALA A 122 12.49 -0.34 5.67
N SER A 123 12.90 -0.58 4.42
CA SER A 123 14.26 -0.27 3.96
C SER A 123 14.60 1.21 4.04
N ILE A 124 13.63 2.08 3.73
CA ILE A 124 13.77 3.53 3.83
C ILE A 124 14.02 3.96 5.27
N ILE A 125 13.14 3.57 6.21
CA ILE A 125 13.28 3.96 7.62
C ILE A 125 14.60 3.43 8.16
N THR A 126 14.89 2.15 7.93
CA THR A 126 16.10 1.53 8.45
C THR A 126 17.33 2.24 7.91
N PHE A 127 17.38 2.54 6.60
CA PHE A 127 18.48 3.30 5.99
C PHE A 127 18.63 4.69 6.60
N ALA A 128 17.52 5.40 6.77
CA ALA A 128 17.49 6.70 7.42
C ALA A 128 17.88 6.66 8.90
N ASN A 129 18.06 5.49 9.50
CA ASN A 129 18.54 5.31 10.88
C ASN A 129 19.91 4.62 10.98
N LEU A 130 20.55 4.29 9.86
CA LEU A 130 21.91 3.76 9.87
C LEU A 130 22.92 4.81 10.31
N ASN A 131 24.04 4.39 10.87
CA ASN A 131 25.15 5.28 11.21
C ASN A 131 26.14 5.41 10.05
N ASP A 132 26.14 4.47 9.11
CA ASP A 132 27.02 4.47 7.96
C ASP A 132 26.39 3.71 6.78
N ILE A 133 26.98 3.85 5.60
CA ILE A 133 26.59 3.06 4.42
C ILE A 133 26.88 1.58 4.71
N PRO A 134 25.91 0.67 4.53
CA PRO A 134 26.13 -0.73 4.87
C PRO A 134 27.05 -1.42 3.84
N GLU A 135 28.09 -2.10 4.34
CA GLU A 135 29.01 -2.90 3.52
C GLU A 135 28.44 -4.27 3.13
N LYS A 136 27.42 -4.75 3.86
CA LYS A 136 26.69 -5.99 3.58
C LYS A 136 25.20 -5.69 3.39
N PRO A 137 24.47 -6.50 2.62
CA PRO A 137 23.02 -6.35 2.51
C PRO A 137 22.36 -6.46 3.89
N ILE A 138 21.38 -5.61 4.15
CA ILE A 138 20.51 -5.66 5.32
C ILE A 138 19.12 -6.05 4.84
N ILE A 139 18.59 -7.16 5.36
CA ILE A 139 17.15 -7.42 5.31
C ILE A 139 16.56 -6.80 6.56
N CYS A 140 15.59 -5.93 6.36
CA CYS A 140 14.87 -5.23 7.41
C CYS A 140 13.39 -5.54 7.29
N GLU A 141 12.69 -5.41 8.39
CA GLU A 141 11.25 -5.54 8.45
C GLU A 141 10.78 -4.47 9.41
N THR A 142 9.56 -3.97 9.20
CA THR A 142 8.93 -3.20 10.26
C THR A 142 8.41 -4.20 11.29
N SER A 143 9.10 -4.32 12.42
CA SER A 143 8.73 -5.13 13.59
C SER A 143 7.38 -4.75 14.19
N ASN A 144 6.90 -3.54 13.91
CA ASN A 144 5.60 -3.17 14.36
C ASN A 144 4.60 -4.02 13.58
N GLU A 145 3.92 -4.90 14.31
CA GLU A 145 2.47 -4.80 14.37
C GLU A 145 2.15 -3.31 14.49
N VAL A 146 2.11 -2.61 13.36
CA VAL A 146 1.31 -1.42 13.27
C VAL A 146 -0.02 -1.93 13.81
N LYS A 147 -0.43 -1.44 14.98
CA LYS A 147 -1.81 -1.60 15.42
C LYS A 147 -2.62 -0.84 14.38
N THR A 148 -2.84 -1.49 13.25
CA THR A 148 -3.61 -0.97 12.13
C THR A 148 -4.99 -0.98 12.72
N TYR A 149 -5.46 0.22 13.07
CA TYR A 149 -6.72 0.38 13.77
C TYR A 149 -7.92 -0.03 12.89
N SER A 150 -7.68 -0.39 11.64
CA SER A 150 -8.63 -0.93 10.68
C SER A 150 -8.00 -2.07 9.87
N ILE A 151 -8.85 -2.95 9.35
CA ILE A 151 -8.44 -4.18 8.64
C ILE A 151 -8.36 -3.87 7.14
N SER A 152 -7.25 -4.26 6.53
CA SER A 152 -6.99 -4.12 5.09
C SER A 152 -7.70 -5.19 4.28
N LEU A 153 -8.27 -4.81 3.13
CA LEU A 153 -8.85 -5.74 2.13
C LEU A 153 -7.78 -6.56 1.38
N ASN A 154 -6.50 -6.22 1.55
CA ASN A 154 -5.39 -7.04 1.11
C ASN A 154 -5.24 -8.33 1.96
N SER A 155 -5.93 -8.42 3.11
CA SER A 155 -6.14 -9.69 3.82
C SER A 155 -7.19 -10.53 3.10
N GLU A 156 -6.82 -11.73 2.67
CA GLU A 156 -7.72 -12.66 1.97
C GLU A 156 -8.95 -13.01 2.83
N TYR A 157 -8.76 -13.38 4.09
CA TYR A 157 -9.86 -13.68 5.02
C TYR A 157 -10.87 -12.53 5.18
N PHE A 158 -10.38 -11.29 5.27
CA PHE A 158 -11.27 -10.14 5.41
C PHE A 158 -11.99 -9.82 4.11
N ARG A 159 -11.32 -10.03 2.97
CA ARG A 159 -11.91 -9.87 1.65
C ARG A 159 -13.00 -10.91 1.40
N GLU A 160 -12.76 -12.18 1.73
CA GLU A 160 -13.77 -13.25 1.69
C GLU A 160 -14.99 -12.89 2.54
N PHE A 161 -14.79 -12.41 3.77
CA PHE A 161 -15.88 -11.90 4.59
C PHE A 161 -16.70 -10.81 3.89
N VAL A 162 -16.05 -9.85 3.22
CA VAL A 162 -16.78 -8.80 2.49
C VAL A 162 -17.57 -9.37 1.31
N GLU A 163 -16.99 -10.31 0.56
CA GLU A 163 -17.61 -10.98 -0.59
C GLU A 163 -18.83 -11.82 -0.19
N GLU A 164 -18.73 -12.54 0.93
CA GLU A 164 -19.69 -13.57 1.31
C GLU A 164 -20.76 -13.08 2.30
N GLU A 165 -20.51 -12.00 3.04
CA GLU A 165 -21.38 -11.57 4.14
C GLU A 165 -21.89 -10.14 4.03
N ILE A 166 -21.15 -9.26 3.34
CA ILE A 166 -21.47 -7.82 3.31
C ILE A 166 -21.99 -7.38 1.94
N LEU A 167 -21.24 -7.63 0.88
CA LEU A 167 -21.55 -7.20 -0.48
C LEU A 167 -22.04 -8.38 -1.31
N THR A 168 -23.07 -9.10 -0.86
CA THR A 168 -23.61 -10.25 -1.57
C THR A 168 -24.59 -9.84 -2.68
N PRO A 169 -24.89 -10.70 -3.67
CA PRO A 169 -25.93 -10.42 -4.67
C PRO A 169 -27.30 -10.09 -4.04
N GLU A 170 -27.64 -10.75 -2.93
CA GLU A 170 -28.88 -10.49 -2.18
C GLU A 170 -28.90 -9.08 -1.56
N GLU A 171 -27.81 -8.68 -0.90
CA GLU A 171 -27.71 -7.34 -0.30
C GLU A 171 -27.68 -6.22 -1.36
N ILE A 172 -27.13 -6.50 -2.55
CA ILE A 172 -27.21 -5.59 -3.69
C ILE A 172 -28.66 -5.42 -4.14
N GLU A 173 -29.42 -6.52 -4.30
CA GLU A 173 -30.82 -6.46 -4.74
C GLU A 173 -31.70 -5.71 -3.72
N LYS A 174 -31.44 -5.88 -2.41
CA LYS A 174 -32.16 -5.18 -1.32
C LYS A 174 -32.12 -3.65 -1.42
N VAL A 175 -31.08 -3.06 -2.02
CA VAL A 175 -30.95 -1.60 -2.20
C VAL A 175 -31.30 -1.12 -3.62
N LYS A 176 -31.80 -1.98 -4.49
CA LYS A 176 -32.10 -1.66 -5.90
C LYS A 176 -33.16 -0.58 -6.07
N SER A 177 -34.20 -0.56 -5.24
CA SER A 177 -35.23 0.48 -5.29
C SER A 177 -34.63 1.88 -5.05
N LEU A 178 -33.74 2.00 -4.06
CA LEU A 178 -32.97 3.24 -3.84
C LEU A 178 -32.08 3.55 -5.05
N SER A 179 -31.37 2.54 -5.55
CA SER A 179 -30.50 2.68 -6.73
C SER A 179 -31.22 3.23 -7.96
N ASN A 180 -32.45 2.80 -8.20
CA ASN A 180 -33.30 3.28 -9.29
C ASN A 180 -33.72 4.74 -9.08
N LYS A 181 -34.03 5.15 -7.84
CA LYS A 181 -34.37 6.55 -7.51
C LYS A 181 -33.19 7.51 -7.74
N LEU A 182 -31.96 7.01 -7.63
CA LEU A 182 -30.74 7.81 -7.81
C LEU A 182 -30.25 7.85 -9.27
N ARG A 183 -30.90 7.11 -10.18
CA ARG A 183 -30.51 7.07 -11.60
C ARG A 183 -30.62 8.46 -12.23
N GLY A 184 -29.52 8.91 -12.81
CA GLY A 184 -29.46 10.15 -13.59
C GLY A 184 -29.77 9.90 -15.06
N LYS A 185 -29.72 10.98 -15.86
CA LYS A 185 -29.91 10.93 -17.32
C LYS A 185 -28.83 10.12 -18.07
N ASP A 186 -27.67 9.96 -17.44
CA ASP A 186 -26.52 9.25 -17.99
C ASP A 186 -25.71 8.60 -16.85
N LYS A 187 -24.64 7.87 -17.23
CA LYS A 187 -23.76 7.19 -16.28
C LYS A 187 -23.11 8.15 -15.29
N LYS A 188 -22.63 9.30 -15.76
CA LYS A 188 -21.93 10.30 -14.93
C LYS A 188 -22.86 10.92 -13.88
N SER A 189 -24.03 11.38 -14.31
CA SER A 189 -25.05 11.93 -13.41
C SER A 189 -25.58 10.90 -12.41
N THR A 190 -25.70 9.62 -12.80
CA THR A 190 -26.01 8.53 -11.85
C THR A 190 -24.94 8.40 -10.76
N ILE A 191 -23.65 8.41 -11.15
CA ILE A 191 -22.52 8.36 -10.21
C ILE A 191 -22.55 9.56 -9.25
N GLU A 192 -22.74 10.77 -9.78
CA GLU A 192 -22.81 12.00 -8.97
C GLU A 192 -24.00 12.00 -8.01
N ASN A 193 -25.16 11.52 -8.44
CA ASN A 193 -26.34 11.39 -7.59
C ASN A 193 -26.10 10.39 -6.45
N ILE A 194 -25.45 9.25 -6.74
CA ILE A 194 -25.09 8.26 -5.71
C ILE A 194 -24.11 8.88 -4.71
N ALA A 195 -23.03 9.51 -5.18
CA ALA A 195 -22.03 10.16 -4.32
C ALA A 195 -22.67 11.22 -3.40
N LYS A 196 -23.48 12.12 -3.97
CA LYS A 196 -24.23 13.15 -3.22
C LYS A 196 -25.20 12.53 -2.21
N TRP A 197 -25.96 11.52 -2.62
CA TRP A 197 -26.94 10.90 -1.73
C TRP A 197 -26.26 10.23 -0.55
N VAL A 198 -25.22 9.42 -0.79
CA VAL A 198 -24.49 8.73 0.29
C VAL A 198 -23.86 9.75 1.24
N ALA A 199 -23.17 10.77 0.72
CA ALA A 199 -22.55 11.81 1.54
C ALA A 199 -23.54 12.60 2.40
N ASN A 200 -24.74 12.89 1.87
CA ASN A 200 -25.73 13.71 2.56
C ASN A 200 -26.67 12.91 3.48
N ASN A 201 -26.77 11.59 3.31
CA ASN A 201 -27.75 10.78 4.04
C ASN A 201 -27.13 9.81 5.04
N ILE A 202 -25.85 9.47 4.88
CA ILE A 202 -25.14 8.58 5.81
C ILE A 202 -24.20 9.43 6.66
N HIS A 203 -24.24 9.20 7.97
CA HIS A 203 -23.39 9.89 8.95
C HIS A 203 -22.26 8.98 9.42
N TYR A 204 -21.06 9.53 9.54
CA TYR A 204 -19.91 8.75 9.99
C TYR A 204 -20.06 8.33 11.45
N ASP A 205 -19.93 7.02 11.71
CA ASP A 205 -20.09 6.45 13.05
C ASP A 205 -18.73 6.37 13.77
N TYR A 206 -18.34 7.48 14.40
CA TYR A 206 -17.10 7.57 15.17
C TYR A 206 -17.06 6.62 16.37
N ASN A 207 -18.21 6.28 16.96
CA ASN A 207 -18.30 5.33 18.07
C ASN A 207 -18.02 3.91 17.58
N LYS A 208 -18.57 3.53 16.42
CA LYS A 208 -18.23 2.27 15.75
C LYS A 208 -16.76 2.25 15.36
N LEU A 209 -16.23 3.32 14.77
CA LEU A 209 -14.80 3.42 14.44
C LEU A 209 -13.95 3.14 15.69
N GLN A 210 -14.19 3.86 16.79
CA GLN A 210 -13.44 3.67 18.03
C GLN A 210 -13.48 2.23 18.55
N LYS A 211 -14.63 1.53 18.43
CA LYS A 211 -14.72 0.10 18.80
C LYS A 211 -13.86 -0.77 17.89
N ILE A 212 -13.81 -0.50 16.59
CA ILE A 212 -12.94 -1.21 15.64
C ILE A 212 -11.48 -0.95 16.01
N GLU A 213 -11.09 0.31 16.22
CA GLU A 213 -9.71 0.71 16.57
C GLU A 213 -9.24 0.04 17.87
N GLN A 214 -10.15 -0.19 18.82
CA GLN A 214 -9.87 -0.82 20.11
C GLN A 214 -10.07 -2.35 20.10
N ASN A 215 -10.42 -2.94 18.96
CA ASN A 215 -10.80 -4.35 18.81
C ASN A 215 -11.89 -4.80 19.81
N LYS A 216 -12.86 -3.91 20.10
CA LYS A 216 -13.96 -4.12 21.04
C LYS A 216 -15.23 -4.56 20.33
N TYR A 217 -15.18 -5.69 19.65
CA TYR A 217 -16.31 -6.32 18.98
C TYR A 217 -16.18 -7.85 19.01
N LYS A 218 -17.30 -8.57 18.86
CA LYS A 218 -17.31 -10.05 18.95
C LYS A 218 -16.96 -10.72 17.62
N SER A 219 -17.47 -10.17 16.52
CA SER A 219 -17.20 -10.63 15.16
C SER A 219 -17.33 -9.48 14.14
N TRP A 220 -16.82 -9.67 12.92
CA TRP A 220 -16.99 -8.69 11.85
C TRP A 220 -18.46 -8.48 11.46
N LYS A 221 -19.30 -9.52 11.54
CA LYS A 221 -20.75 -9.43 11.31
C LYS A 221 -21.46 -8.49 12.30
N ASP A 222 -20.93 -8.39 13.53
CA ASP A 222 -21.53 -7.55 14.57
C ASP A 222 -21.19 -6.07 14.40
N ILE A 223 -20.06 -5.76 13.75
CA ILE A 223 -19.52 -4.40 13.68
C ILE A 223 -19.73 -3.73 12.32
N TYR A 224 -19.62 -4.47 11.22
CA TYR A 224 -19.84 -3.95 9.86
C TYR A 224 -21.28 -4.08 9.41
N ASN A 225 -21.74 -3.12 8.62
CA ASN A 225 -23.10 -3.08 8.10
C ASN A 225 -23.13 -3.63 6.66
N THR A 226 -24.19 -4.36 6.35
CA THR A 226 -24.57 -4.60 4.96
C THR A 226 -25.10 -3.30 4.32
N PRO A 227 -25.13 -3.20 2.97
CA PRO A 227 -25.73 -2.06 2.27
C PRO A 227 -27.11 -1.65 2.78
N LEU A 228 -28.04 -2.60 2.94
CA LEU A 228 -29.38 -2.29 3.44
C LEU A 228 -29.35 -1.75 4.86
N LYS A 229 -28.50 -2.33 5.72
CA LYS A 229 -28.36 -1.87 7.10
C LYS A 229 -27.80 -0.45 7.17
N THR A 230 -26.80 -0.11 6.36
CA THR A 230 -26.26 1.27 6.25
C THR A 230 -27.33 2.27 5.83
N VAL A 231 -28.17 1.93 4.84
CA VAL A 231 -29.30 2.77 4.41
C VAL A 231 -30.31 2.96 5.56
N SER A 232 -30.61 1.88 6.27
CA SER A 232 -31.65 1.88 7.32
C SER A 232 -31.21 2.64 8.57
N THR A 233 -29.95 2.46 9.00
CA THR A 233 -29.40 3.15 10.17
C THR A 233 -28.94 4.57 9.87
N LYS A 234 -28.72 4.90 8.59
CA LYS A 234 -28.11 6.15 8.13
C LYS A 234 -26.75 6.43 8.76
N LYS A 235 -26.04 5.37 9.18
CA LYS A 235 -24.74 5.45 9.88
C LYS A 235 -23.81 4.32 9.48
N GLY A 236 -22.52 4.61 9.38
CA GLY A 236 -21.49 3.62 9.10
C GLY A 236 -20.07 4.16 9.18
N VAL A 237 -19.08 3.29 9.00
CA VAL A 237 -17.65 3.65 8.81
C VAL A 237 -17.22 3.47 7.37
N CYS A 238 -15.97 3.79 7.03
CA CYS A 238 -15.46 3.80 5.65
C CYS A 238 -15.84 2.56 4.81
N LEU A 239 -15.72 1.35 5.35
CA LEU A 239 -16.13 0.12 4.65
C LEU A 239 -17.65 0.07 4.38
N ASP A 240 -18.48 0.47 5.35
CA ASP A 240 -19.95 0.49 5.22
C ASP A 240 -20.39 1.44 4.10
N TYR A 241 -19.70 2.58 3.96
CA TYR A 241 -19.91 3.53 2.86
C TYR A 241 -19.50 2.93 1.53
N ALA A 242 -18.33 2.27 1.49
CA ALA A 242 -17.78 1.73 0.26
C ALA A 242 -18.62 0.56 -0.29
N THR A 243 -19.11 -0.32 0.57
CA THR A 243 -19.95 -1.46 0.16
C THR A 243 -21.34 -1.00 -0.25
N LEU A 244 -21.96 -0.04 0.45
CA LEU A 244 -23.21 0.58 0.02
C LEU A 244 -23.06 1.27 -1.34
N THR A 245 -22.02 2.10 -1.50
CA THR A 245 -21.75 2.81 -2.76
C THR A 245 -21.55 1.82 -3.90
N SER A 246 -20.79 0.74 -3.68
CA SER A 246 -20.58 -0.32 -4.67
C SER A 246 -21.88 -1.02 -5.05
N ALA A 247 -22.76 -1.33 -4.08
CA ALA A 247 -24.05 -1.95 -4.36
C ALA A 247 -24.97 -1.06 -5.23
N LEU A 248 -25.02 0.25 -4.95
CA LEU A 248 -25.79 1.22 -5.74
C LEU A 248 -25.22 1.38 -7.17
N LEU A 249 -23.90 1.31 -7.33
CA LEU A 249 -23.27 1.36 -8.65
C LEU A 249 -23.54 0.09 -9.46
N LEU A 250 -23.43 -1.09 -8.84
CA LEU A 250 -23.67 -2.38 -9.49
C LEU A 250 -25.12 -2.52 -9.99
N ASN A 251 -26.11 -2.05 -9.22
CA ASN A 251 -27.52 -2.02 -9.65
C ASN A 251 -27.79 -1.11 -10.87
N ASN A 252 -26.84 -0.23 -11.19
CA ASN A 252 -26.88 0.65 -12.36
C ASN A 252 -25.89 0.21 -13.46
N ASN A 253 -25.39 -1.03 -13.41
CA ASN A 253 -24.40 -1.57 -14.35
C ASN A 253 -23.12 -0.72 -14.43
N ILE A 254 -22.72 -0.13 -13.30
CA ILE A 254 -21.48 0.63 -13.17
C ILE A 254 -20.51 -0.20 -12.34
N THR A 255 -19.39 -0.61 -12.94
CA THR A 255 -18.32 -1.33 -12.24
C THR A 255 -17.64 -0.43 -11.21
N PRO A 256 -17.74 -0.75 -9.91
CA PRO A 256 -16.98 -0.09 -8.87
C PRO A 256 -15.60 -0.74 -8.68
N TYR A 257 -14.68 0.04 -8.13
CA TYR A 257 -13.39 -0.41 -7.64
C TYR A 257 -13.28 -0.01 -6.18
N ILE A 258 -13.28 -0.97 -5.25
CA ILE A 258 -13.08 -0.66 -3.83
C ILE A 258 -11.59 -0.37 -3.64
N LEU A 259 -11.29 0.75 -3.00
CA LEU A 259 -9.95 1.22 -2.71
C LEU A 259 -9.60 0.86 -1.26
N ASP A 260 -8.52 0.12 -1.08
CA ASP A 260 -7.88 -0.10 0.21
C ASP A 260 -6.71 0.87 0.32
N VAL A 261 -6.89 1.92 1.12
CA VAL A 261 -6.01 3.08 1.19
C VAL A 261 -5.18 2.97 2.46
N ALA A 262 -3.89 2.65 2.32
CA ALA A 262 -2.96 2.62 3.44
C ALA A 262 -2.61 4.06 3.83
N LEU A 263 -2.82 4.42 5.09
CA LEU A 263 -2.52 5.75 5.63
C LEU A 263 -1.33 5.69 6.58
N TYR A 264 -0.41 6.63 6.43
CA TYR A 264 0.77 6.76 7.29
C TYR A 264 0.81 8.12 7.98
N ASN A 265 1.45 8.15 9.15
CA ASN A 265 1.69 9.38 9.87
C ASN A 265 3.05 9.96 9.42
N PRO A 266 3.13 11.18 8.84
CA PRO A 266 4.40 11.73 8.35
C PRO A 266 5.48 11.92 9.43
N SER A 267 5.11 12.09 10.69
CA SER A 267 6.06 12.30 11.80
C SER A 267 6.73 11.01 12.27
N SER A 268 6.01 9.88 12.28
CA SER A 268 6.60 8.56 12.56
C SER A 268 6.97 7.80 11.30
N LEU A 269 6.51 8.31 10.16
CA LEU A 269 6.38 7.68 8.86
C LEU A 269 5.55 6.37 8.84
N LYS A 270 5.17 5.80 10.00
CA LYS A 270 4.55 4.46 10.08
C LYS A 270 3.16 4.46 9.44
N ILE A 271 2.81 3.38 8.73
CA ILE A 271 1.39 3.06 8.48
C ILE A 271 0.70 3.11 9.84
N SER A 272 -0.49 3.69 9.90
CA SER A 272 -1.20 3.91 11.16
C SER A 272 -2.67 3.53 11.07
N SER A 273 -3.26 3.59 9.87
CA SER A 273 -4.63 3.12 9.63
C SER A 273 -4.81 2.76 8.16
N TYR A 274 -5.92 2.11 7.87
CA TYR A 274 -6.47 1.97 6.52
C TYR A 274 -7.78 2.72 6.39
N HIS A 275 -8.01 3.23 5.19
CA HIS A 275 -9.25 3.85 4.78
C HIS A 275 -9.84 3.11 3.59
N THR A 276 -11.16 3.10 3.48
CA THR A 276 -11.86 2.42 2.38
C THR A 276 -12.75 3.42 1.66
N SER A 277 -12.60 3.48 0.34
CA SER A 277 -13.39 4.33 -0.56
C SER A 277 -13.71 3.57 -1.84
N VAL A 278 -14.44 4.19 -2.77
CA VAL A 278 -14.80 3.57 -4.06
C VAL A 278 -14.31 4.45 -5.19
N ALA A 279 -13.74 3.87 -6.23
CA ALA A 279 -13.53 4.54 -7.50
C ALA A 279 -14.44 3.99 -8.60
N VAL A 280 -14.68 4.83 -9.59
CA VAL A 280 -15.32 4.46 -10.86
C VAL A 280 -14.46 4.96 -12.01
N LYS A 281 -14.41 4.17 -13.10
CA LYS A 281 -13.71 4.58 -14.31
C LYS A 281 -14.67 5.34 -15.23
N ILE A 282 -14.36 6.61 -15.50
CA ILE A 282 -15.08 7.46 -16.44
C ILE A 282 -14.08 7.81 -17.55
N ASN A 283 -14.36 7.34 -18.76
CA ASN A 283 -13.41 7.34 -19.89
C ASN A 283 -12.11 6.60 -19.48
N ASN A 284 -11.00 7.31 -19.33
CA ASN A 284 -9.69 6.75 -18.94
C ASN A 284 -9.22 7.16 -17.55
N THR A 285 -10.05 7.89 -16.79
CA THR A 285 -9.68 8.39 -15.47
C THR A 285 -10.49 7.68 -14.39
N TYR A 286 -9.82 7.31 -13.30
CA TYR A 286 -10.49 6.84 -12.10
C TYR A 286 -10.90 8.05 -11.26
N PHE A 287 -12.16 8.09 -10.87
CA PHE A 287 -12.71 9.09 -9.97
C PHE A 287 -13.11 8.43 -8.66
N VAL A 288 -12.57 8.93 -7.55
CA VAL A 288 -12.81 8.47 -6.19
C VAL A 288 -14.07 9.13 -5.63
N ILE A 289 -14.90 8.32 -5.00
CA ILE A 289 -16.09 8.64 -4.22
C ILE A 289 -15.71 8.34 -2.76
N ASP A 290 -15.43 9.39 -2.00
CA ASP A 290 -14.95 9.26 -0.62
C ASP A 290 -15.77 10.11 0.36
N GLN A 291 -16.96 9.59 0.70
CA GLN A 291 -17.83 10.11 1.78
C GLN A 291 -18.18 11.60 1.67
N GLN A 292 -18.03 12.15 0.48
CA GLN A 292 -18.27 13.54 0.13
C GLN A 292 -19.02 13.60 -1.21
N PRO A 293 -19.74 14.70 -1.50
CA PRO A 293 -20.63 14.76 -2.66
C PRO A 293 -19.88 14.85 -4.01
N ASN A 294 -18.57 15.09 -3.99
CA ASN A 294 -17.76 15.35 -5.18
C ASN A 294 -16.96 14.11 -5.59
N LEU A 295 -16.76 13.99 -6.90
CA LEU A 295 -15.87 12.99 -7.50
C LEU A 295 -14.45 13.56 -7.57
N ILE A 296 -13.47 12.86 -7.01
CA ILE A 296 -12.08 13.30 -6.98
C ILE A 296 -11.26 12.49 -7.99
N PRO A 297 -10.60 13.10 -8.99
CA PRO A 297 -9.65 12.40 -9.84
C PRO A 297 -8.58 11.69 -9.01
N ILE A 298 -8.25 10.43 -9.33
CA ILE A 298 -7.36 9.63 -8.48
C ILE A 298 -5.96 10.24 -8.32
N ASN A 299 -5.47 10.97 -9.33
CA ASN A 299 -4.21 11.71 -9.31
C ASN A 299 -4.22 12.89 -8.33
N GLU A 300 -5.39 13.48 -8.07
CA GLU A 300 -5.57 14.47 -7.01
C GLU A 300 -5.75 13.79 -5.66
N TYR A 301 -6.53 12.70 -5.63
CA TYR A 301 -6.84 11.96 -4.41
C TYR A 301 -5.58 11.44 -3.69
N VAL A 302 -4.55 10.98 -4.41
CA VAL A 302 -3.28 10.52 -3.82
C VAL A 302 -2.53 11.59 -3.02
N THR A 303 -2.88 12.87 -3.15
CA THR A 303 -2.29 13.98 -2.38
C THR A 303 -3.13 14.38 -1.15
N THR A 304 -4.27 13.71 -0.92
CA THR A 304 -5.19 14.00 0.18
C THR A 304 -4.52 13.77 1.54
N THR A 305 -4.73 14.71 2.45
CA THR A 305 -4.37 14.58 3.86
C THR A 305 -5.63 14.26 4.68
N PHE A 306 -5.55 13.22 5.48
CA PHE A 306 -6.62 12.73 6.35
C PHE A 306 -6.48 13.29 7.77
N MET A 307 -7.44 12.94 8.63
CA MET A 307 -7.40 13.29 10.05
C MET A 307 -6.05 12.92 10.69
N ARG A 308 -5.64 13.68 11.72
CA ARG A 308 -4.34 13.50 12.40
C ARG A 308 -3.12 13.66 11.47
N ASN A 309 -3.27 14.45 10.40
CA ASN A 309 -2.23 14.73 9.40
C ASN A 309 -1.72 13.45 8.70
N GLN A 310 -2.56 12.42 8.60
CA GLN A 310 -2.19 11.19 7.93
C GLN A 310 -2.18 11.41 6.41
N LYS A 311 -1.21 10.82 5.73
CA LYS A 311 -1.11 10.85 4.26
C LYS A 311 -1.30 9.46 3.69
N ILE A 312 -1.67 9.38 2.43
CA ILE A 312 -1.77 8.09 1.73
C ILE A 312 -0.35 7.59 1.49
N ALA A 313 -0.10 6.31 1.81
CA ALA A 313 1.12 5.59 1.45
C ALA A 313 0.92 4.83 0.13
N SER A 314 -0.18 4.09 0.04
CA SER A 314 -0.56 3.33 -1.15
C SER A 314 -2.07 3.17 -1.26
N ILE A 315 -2.51 2.84 -2.47
CA ILE A 315 -3.90 2.47 -2.75
C ILE A 315 -3.90 1.13 -3.47
N VAL A 316 -4.47 0.10 -2.87
CA VAL A 316 -4.76 -1.15 -3.56
C VAL A 316 -6.18 -1.09 -4.12
N MET A 317 -6.32 -1.33 -5.42
CA MET A 317 -7.62 -1.28 -6.10
C MET A 317 -8.17 -2.68 -6.33
N PHE A 318 -9.35 -2.95 -5.79
CA PHE A 318 -10.09 -4.19 -6.01
C PHE A 318 -11.27 -3.93 -6.93
N LYS A 319 -11.24 -4.48 -8.14
CA LYS A 319 -12.38 -4.46 -9.06
C LYS A 319 -13.49 -5.34 -8.49
N VAL A 320 -14.69 -4.79 -8.36
CA VAL A 320 -15.86 -5.56 -7.91
C VAL A 320 -16.51 -6.23 -9.12
N VAL A 321 -16.47 -7.56 -9.14
CA VAL A 321 -17.06 -8.38 -10.19
C VAL A 321 -18.32 -9.04 -9.63
N LYS A 322 -19.46 -8.78 -10.29
CA LYS A 322 -20.71 -9.47 -10.01
C LYS A 322 -20.84 -10.69 -10.93
N GLU A 323 -20.76 -11.86 -10.35
CA GLU A 323 -21.08 -13.13 -11.00
C GLU A 323 -22.57 -13.44 -10.78
N ARG A 324 -23.03 -14.60 -11.28
CA ARG A 324 -24.43 -15.02 -11.16
C ARG A 324 -24.87 -15.10 -9.70
N ASP A 325 -24.08 -15.80 -8.90
CA ASP A 325 -24.43 -16.18 -7.51
C ASP A 325 -23.42 -15.66 -6.48
N SER A 326 -22.42 -14.89 -6.91
CA SER A 326 -21.33 -14.42 -6.04
C SER A 326 -20.88 -12.99 -6.39
N ILE A 327 -20.19 -12.34 -5.45
CA ILE A 327 -19.36 -11.17 -5.70
C ILE A 327 -17.89 -11.55 -5.48
N LYS A 328 -17.01 -11.03 -6.34
CA LYS A 328 -15.56 -11.17 -6.19
C LYS A 328 -14.84 -9.81 -6.22
N LEU A 329 -13.86 -9.66 -5.34
CA LEU A 329 -12.98 -8.51 -5.24
C LEU A 329 -11.60 -8.89 -5.80
N ILE A 330 -11.38 -8.55 -7.07
CA ILE A 330 -10.15 -8.93 -7.78
C ILE A 330 -9.15 -7.76 -7.68
N LYS A 331 -7.95 -8.01 -7.12
CA LYS A 331 -6.87 -7.01 -7.12
C LYS A 331 -6.52 -6.65 -8.57
N GLU A 332 -6.80 -5.41 -8.96
CA GLU A 332 -6.57 -4.91 -10.32
C GLU A 332 -5.20 -4.26 -10.42
N LYS A 333 -4.87 -3.39 -9.46
CA LYS A 333 -3.60 -2.68 -9.42
C LYS A 333 -3.33 -2.12 -8.03
N GLU A 334 -2.07 -1.79 -7.79
CA GLU A 334 -1.62 -1.03 -6.64
C GLU A 334 -1.02 0.28 -7.13
N ILE A 335 -1.40 1.39 -6.50
CA ILE A 335 -0.91 2.72 -6.79
C ILE A 335 -0.02 3.13 -5.61
N PRO A 336 1.31 3.08 -5.75
CA PRO A 336 2.18 3.72 -4.78
C PRO A 336 1.96 5.24 -4.88
N THR A 337 1.87 5.92 -3.75
CA THR A 337 1.59 7.37 -3.78
C THR A 337 2.85 8.19 -3.66
N VAL A 338 2.80 9.38 -4.29
CA VAL A 338 3.89 10.35 -4.34
C VAL A 338 4.38 10.76 -2.95
N ALA A 339 3.43 10.87 -2.01
CA ALA A 339 3.68 11.39 -0.67
C ALA A 339 4.75 10.60 0.09
N ILE A 340 4.77 9.26 -0.01
CA ILE A 340 5.76 8.45 0.74
C ILE A 340 7.18 8.68 0.23
N TYR A 341 7.33 8.92 -1.07
CA TYR A 341 8.63 9.16 -1.68
C TYR A 341 9.09 10.61 -1.48
N GLU A 342 8.18 11.58 -1.54
CA GLU A 342 8.48 12.98 -1.19
C GLU A 342 8.84 13.13 0.29
N ASP A 343 8.08 12.50 1.20
CA ASP A 343 8.37 12.57 2.62
C ASP A 343 9.60 11.72 2.99
N LEU A 344 9.96 10.70 2.21
CA LEU A 344 11.28 10.06 2.26
C LEU A 344 12.40 11.03 1.91
N ILE A 345 12.28 11.78 0.81
CA ILE A 345 13.28 12.77 0.41
C ILE A 345 13.42 13.79 1.53
N LYS A 346 12.31 14.28 2.08
CA LYS A 346 12.31 15.17 3.24
C LYS A 346 12.92 14.53 4.49
N LEU A 347 12.67 13.26 4.77
CA LEU A 347 13.26 12.56 5.92
C LEU A 347 14.79 12.53 5.81
N LEU A 348 15.31 12.19 4.64
CA LEU A 348 16.75 12.21 4.37
C LEU A 348 17.28 13.65 4.45
N GLU A 349 16.60 14.62 3.85
CA GLU A 349 16.97 16.04 3.96
C GLU A 349 16.98 16.52 5.43
N MET A 350 15.94 16.25 6.21
CA MET A 350 15.81 16.65 7.61
C MET A 350 16.92 16.06 8.49
N ARG A 351 17.35 14.82 8.20
CA ARG A 351 18.44 14.19 8.95
C ARG A 351 19.80 14.79 8.59
N PHE A 352 20.02 15.14 7.32
CA PHE A 352 21.36 15.44 6.79
C PHE A 352 21.60 16.93 6.44
N ASN A 353 20.59 17.80 6.59
CA ASN A 353 20.71 19.25 6.38
C ASN A 353 20.70 20.09 7.68
N ASN A 354 20.74 19.45 8.86
CA ASN A 354 20.92 20.16 10.13
C ASN A 354 22.39 20.26 10.54
#